data_AF-A0A7S1H1T7-F1
#
_entry.id   AF-A0A7S1H1T7-F1
#
_cell.length_a   1.000
_cell.length_b   1.000
_cell.length_c   1.000
_cell.angle_alpha   90.00
_cell.angle_beta   90.00
_cell.angle_gamma   90.00
#
_symmetry.space_group_name_H-M   'P 1'
#
loop_
_entity.id
_entity.type
_entity.pdbx_description
1 polymer ?
#
loop_
_entity_poly.entity_id
_entity_poly.type
_entity_poly.pdbx_seq_one_letter_code
_entity_poly.pdbx_strand_id
1 'polypeptide(L)'
;AISAENVKIPDEDEDLAKRREKAYKKKFKPLTKYLKKLYGPSVMRIAISKRLGKQPAILSSSEYGNSANMERIMRAQAYQTGQSQMMAGAMKVMEINPRHPIVTKLLEGCPPEEEEEGADPFVVSTESNEAT
;
A
#
# COMPACT_ATOMS: atom_id res chain seq x y z
N ALA A 1 11.35 3.84 13.01
CA ALA A 1 10.35 3.18 12.14
C ALA A 1 11.07 2.12 11.32
N ILE A 2 10.59 0.88 11.30
CA ILE A 2 11.22 -0.20 10.53
C ILE A 2 10.57 -0.20 9.14
N SER A 3 11.31 0.26 8.13
CA SER A 3 10.78 0.49 6.76
C SER A 3 11.13 -0.62 5.76
N ALA A 4 11.87 -1.64 6.21
CA ALA A 4 12.27 -2.79 5.40
C ALA A 4 11.22 -3.91 5.45
N GLU A 5 11.14 -4.68 4.37
CA GLU A 5 10.09 -5.66 4.09
C GLU A 5 10.12 -6.91 4.99
N ASN A 6 11.29 -7.32 5.50
CA ASN A 6 11.51 -8.63 6.12
C ASN A 6 11.48 -8.66 7.66
N VAL A 7 10.55 -7.92 8.28
CA VAL A 7 10.36 -7.97 9.73
C VAL A 7 9.46 -9.13 10.11
N LYS A 8 10.05 -10.21 10.64
CA LYS A 8 9.32 -11.34 11.21
C LYS A 8 9.02 -11.05 12.68
N ILE A 9 7.74 -10.92 13.01
CA ILE A 9 7.29 -10.90 14.40
C ILE A 9 7.01 -12.36 14.78
N PRO A 10 7.59 -12.87 15.88
CA PRO A 10 7.27 -14.21 16.37
C PRO A 10 5.81 -14.22 16.84
N ASP A 11 4.97 -15.01 16.17
CA ASP A 11 3.59 -15.28 16.59
C ASP A 11 3.60 -16.50 17.51
N GLU A 12 2.87 -16.44 18.64
CA GLU A 12 2.77 -17.53 19.63
C GLU A 12 2.06 -18.79 19.08
N ASP A 13 1.38 -18.68 17.93
CA ASP A 13 0.59 -19.76 17.33
C ASP A 13 0.64 -19.71 15.78
N GLU A 14 1.76 -20.19 15.23
CA GLU A 14 2.16 -20.01 13.82
C GLU A 14 1.15 -20.62 12.82
N ASP A 15 0.47 -21.70 13.19
CA ASP A 15 -0.50 -22.40 12.34
C ASP A 15 -1.82 -21.65 12.20
N LEU A 16 -2.30 -21.04 13.29
CA LEU A 16 -3.50 -20.21 13.28
C LEU A 16 -3.28 -18.94 12.45
N ALA A 17 -2.10 -18.33 12.58
CA ALA A 17 -1.70 -17.14 11.81
C ALA A 17 -1.63 -17.44 10.31
N LYS A 18 -1.02 -18.57 9.90
CA LYS A 18 -0.94 -19.01 8.50
C LYS A 18 -2.32 -19.29 7.90
N ARG A 19 -3.24 -19.91 8.66
CA ARG A 19 -4.63 -20.16 8.20
C ARG A 19 -5.39 -18.86 7.98
N ARG A 20 -5.31 -17.92 8.91
CA ARG A 20 -5.94 -16.58 8.79
C ARG A 20 -5.37 -15.81 7.61
N GLU A 21 -4.05 -15.83 7.42
CA GLU A 21 -3.39 -15.19 6.28
C GLU A 21 -3.89 -15.74 4.95
N LYS A 22 -4.01 -17.07 4.81
CA LYS A 22 -4.56 -17.69 3.59
C LYS A 22 -6.01 -17.29 3.33
N ALA A 23 -6.84 -17.22 4.37
CA ALA A 23 -8.22 -16.77 4.25
C ALA A 23 -8.30 -15.29 3.82
N TYR A 24 -7.49 -14.42 4.43
CA TYR A 24 -7.44 -13.01 4.05
C TYR A 24 -6.88 -12.81 2.65
N LYS A 25 -5.85 -13.55 2.23
CA LYS A 25 -5.31 -13.48 0.86
C LYS A 25 -6.36 -13.84 -0.19
N LYS A 26 -7.24 -14.80 0.10
CA LYS A 26 -8.36 -15.15 -0.78
C LYS A 26 -9.43 -14.05 -0.79
N LYS A 27 -9.84 -13.58 0.39
CA LYS A 27 -10.89 -12.55 0.53
C LYS A 27 -10.50 -11.21 -0.10
N PHE A 28 -9.25 -10.77 0.07
CA PHE A 28 -8.75 -9.48 -0.42
C PHE A 28 -8.06 -9.56 -1.78
N LYS A 29 -8.12 -10.69 -2.48
CA LYS A 29 -7.61 -10.85 -3.84
C LYS A 29 -8.18 -9.82 -4.83
N PRO A 30 -9.50 -9.56 -4.90
CA PRO A 30 -10.05 -8.56 -5.83
C PRO A 30 -9.51 -7.15 -5.52
N LEU A 31 -9.51 -6.75 -4.24
CA LEU A 31 -8.97 -5.46 -3.80
C LEU A 31 -7.47 -5.31 -4.15
N THR A 32 -6.68 -6.36 -3.96
CA THR A 32 -5.24 -6.36 -4.28
C THR A 32 -5.01 -6.16 -5.78
N LYS A 33 -5.83 -6.77 -6.63
CA LYS A 33 -5.75 -6.63 -8.10
C LYS A 33 -6.19 -5.23 -8.54
N TYR A 34 -7.29 -4.73 -8.00
CA TYR A 34 -7.79 -3.38 -8.26
C TYR A 34 -6.74 -2.31 -7.91
N LEU A 35 -6.18 -2.37 -6.71
CA LEU A 35 -5.16 -1.43 -6.26
C LEU A 35 -3.87 -1.54 -7.08
N LYS A 36 -3.48 -2.74 -7.53
CA LYS A 36 -2.32 -2.92 -8.41
C LYS A 36 -2.55 -2.29 -9.78
N LYS A 37 -3.78 -2.35 -10.31
CA LYS A 37 -4.19 -1.67 -11.55
C LYS A 37 -4.19 -0.15 -11.36
N LEU A 38 -4.76 0.35 -10.26
CA LEU A 38 -4.88 1.77 -9.95
C LEU A 38 -3.51 2.45 -9.78
N TYR A 39 -2.59 1.85 -9.02
CA TYR A 39 -1.27 2.43 -8.76
C TYR A 39 -0.22 2.09 -9.82
N GLY A 40 -0.53 1.18 -10.75
CA GLY A 40 0.30 0.82 -11.90
C GLY A 40 1.80 0.64 -11.55
N PRO A 41 2.70 1.47 -12.12
CA PRO A 41 4.15 1.37 -11.91
C PRO A 41 4.63 1.94 -10.57
N SER A 42 3.81 2.72 -9.85
CA SER A 42 4.21 3.37 -8.59
C SER A 42 4.32 2.40 -7.41
N VAL A 43 3.66 1.24 -7.49
CA VAL A 43 3.69 0.19 -6.46
C VAL A 43 4.16 -1.12 -7.11
N MET A 44 5.21 -1.73 -6.57
CA MET A 44 5.75 -3.01 -7.07
C MET A 44 4.79 -4.17 -6.81
N ARG A 45 4.28 -4.29 -5.59
CA ARG A 45 3.33 -5.33 -5.20
C ARG A 45 2.53 -4.90 -3.99
N ILE A 46 1.38 -5.54 -3.82
CA ILE A 46 0.50 -5.33 -2.67
C ILE A 46 0.46 -6.61 -1.86
N ALA A 47 0.70 -6.50 -0.56
CA ALA A 47 0.75 -7.62 0.36
C ALA A 47 -0.20 -7.39 1.54
N ILE A 48 -0.57 -8.48 2.22
CA ILE A 48 -1.30 -8.40 3.48
C ILE A 48 -0.26 -8.30 4.60
N SER A 49 -0.34 -7.26 5.42
CA SER A 49 0.65 -7.06 6.48
C SER A 49 0.40 -7.97 7.67
N LYS A 50 1.50 -8.33 8.34
CA LYS A 50 1.51 -9.02 9.65
C LYS A 50 1.89 -8.09 10.80
N ARG A 51 2.53 -6.95 10.50
CA ARG A 51 3.09 -6.02 11.49
C ARG A 51 2.24 -4.79 11.76
N LEU A 52 1.19 -4.59 10.96
CA LEU A 52 0.26 -3.47 11.12
C LEU A 52 -0.60 -3.65 12.38
N GLY A 53 -0.50 -2.68 13.30
CA GLY A 53 -1.41 -2.58 14.45
C GLY A 53 -2.71 -1.88 14.07
N LYS A 54 -2.83 -0.60 14.42
CA LYS A 54 -4.05 0.22 14.17
C LYS A 54 -4.09 0.87 12.78
N GLN A 55 -3.00 0.87 12.04
CA GLN A 55 -2.93 1.55 10.75
C GLN A 55 -3.62 0.74 9.64
N PRO A 56 -4.29 1.40 8.68
CA PRO A 56 -5.02 0.73 7.59
C PRO A 56 -4.08 0.14 6.53
N ALA A 57 -2.98 0.83 6.21
CA ALA A 57 -1.97 0.38 5.26
C ALA A 57 -0.62 1.07 5.56
N ILE A 58 0.48 0.46 5.11
CA ILE A 58 1.82 1.05 5.10
C ILE A 58 2.48 0.87 3.75
N LEU A 59 3.34 1.81 3.38
CA LEU A 59 4.19 1.71 2.22
C LEU A 59 5.62 1.42 2.66
N SER A 60 6.16 0.29 2.20
CA SER A 60 7.48 -0.21 2.59
C SER A 60 8.41 -0.23 1.40
N SER A 61 9.70 0.03 1.61
CA SER A 61 10.67 -0.12 0.53
C SER A 61 10.97 -1.60 0.35
N SER A 62 11.05 -2.04 -0.91
CA SER A 62 11.64 -3.35 -1.25
C SER A 62 13.06 -3.42 -0.67
N GLU A 63 13.51 -4.62 -0.32
CA GLU A 63 14.86 -4.87 0.21
C GLU A 63 15.97 -4.43 -0.75
N TYR A 64 15.68 -4.43 -2.04
CA TYR A 64 16.61 -4.00 -3.10
C TYR A 64 16.39 -2.54 -3.54
N GLY A 65 15.47 -1.82 -2.90
CA GLY A 65 15.08 -0.46 -3.27
C GLY A 65 15.66 0.60 -2.34
N ASN A 66 15.61 1.85 -2.80
CA ASN A 66 15.97 2.99 -1.96
C ASN A 66 15.04 3.07 -0.74
N SER A 67 15.61 3.20 0.46
CA SER A 67 14.81 3.48 1.65
C SER A 67 14.14 4.86 1.54
N ALA A 68 13.02 5.08 2.24
CA ALA A 68 12.34 6.37 2.22
C ALA A 68 13.25 7.56 2.62
N ASN A 69 14.20 7.32 3.54
CA ASN A 69 15.18 8.34 3.92
C ASN A 69 16.21 8.57 2.80
N MET A 70 16.65 7.51 2.13
CA MET A 70 17.58 7.61 1.01
C MET A 70 16.95 8.29 -0.20
N GLU A 71 15.68 8.00 -0.51
CA GLU A 71 14.93 8.71 -1.55
C GLU A 71 14.88 10.22 -1.27
N ARG A 72 14.67 10.62 -0.01
CA ARG A 72 14.66 12.03 0.39
C ARG A 72 16.03 12.68 0.19
N ILE A 73 17.11 12.03 0.61
CA ILE A 73 18.48 12.54 0.48
C ILE A 73 18.90 12.62 -0.99
N MET A 74 18.66 11.55 -1.76
CA MET A 74 18.98 11.52 -3.19
C MET A 74 18.20 12.56 -3.98
N ARG A 75 16.93 12.78 -3.65
CA ARG A 75 16.12 13.85 -4.26
C ARG A 75 16.70 15.24 -3.96
N ALA A 76 17.16 15.47 -2.72
CA ALA A 76 17.79 16.73 -2.35
C ALA A 76 19.12 16.95 -3.08
N GLN A 77 19.94 15.89 -3.24
CA GLN A 77 21.20 15.95 -3.97
C GLN A 77 21.01 16.14 -5.49
N ALA A 78 20.07 15.41 -6.10
CA ALA A 78 19.76 15.54 -7.52
C ALA A 78 19.25 16.94 -7.88
N TYR A 79 18.51 17.59 -6.96
CA TYR A 79 18.09 18.99 -7.12
C TYR A 79 19.29 19.96 -7.12
N GLN A 80 20.34 19.66 -6.36
CA GLN A 80 21.56 20.48 -6.32
C GLN A 80 22.47 20.26 -7.52
N THR A 81 22.57 19.03 -8.04
CA THR A 81 23.49 18.68 -9.13
C THR A 81 22.86 18.72 -10.52
N GLY A 82 21.55 18.95 -10.64
CA GLY A 82 20.84 19.06 -11.92
C GLY A 82 20.74 17.76 -12.72
N GLN A 83 21.15 16.62 -12.13
CA GLN A 83 21.04 15.31 -12.76
C GLN A 83 19.62 14.77 -12.61
N SER A 84 19.01 14.38 -13.73
CA SER A 84 17.62 13.92 -13.80
C SER A 84 17.36 12.72 -12.88
N GLN A 85 16.25 12.81 -12.14
CA GLN A 85 15.73 11.86 -11.15
C GLN A 85 15.32 10.48 -11.72
N MET A 86 15.80 10.09 -12.90
CA MET A 86 15.29 8.94 -13.65
C MET A 86 15.57 7.57 -13.00
N MET A 87 16.47 7.50 -12.01
CA MET A 87 16.73 6.28 -11.22
C MET A 87 15.93 6.22 -9.89
N ALA A 88 15.00 7.16 -9.64
CA ALA A 88 14.26 7.27 -8.38
C ALA A 88 12.97 6.43 -8.30
N GLY A 89 12.81 5.42 -9.17
CA GLY A 89 11.73 4.45 -9.08
C GLY A 89 11.96 3.49 -7.91
N ALA A 90 11.88 3.99 -6.66
CA ALA A 90 11.93 3.12 -5.49
C ALA A 90 10.81 2.09 -5.61
N MET A 91 11.15 0.81 -5.73
CA MET A 91 10.16 -0.26 -5.78
C MET A 91 9.47 -0.35 -4.42
N LYS A 92 8.26 0.21 -4.32
CA LYS A 92 7.50 0.28 -3.07
C LYS A 92 6.53 -0.89 -2.98
N VAL A 93 6.46 -1.50 -1.80
CA VAL A 93 5.52 -2.55 -1.45
C VAL A 93 4.46 -1.95 -0.55
N MET A 94 3.21 -1.98 -1.00
CA MET A 94 2.08 -1.53 -0.17
C MET A 94 1.57 -2.73 0.63
N GLU A 95 1.54 -2.59 1.95
CA GLU A 95 0.98 -3.61 2.83
C GLU A 95 -0.34 -3.11 3.42
N ILE A 96 -1.36 -3.96 3.38
CA ILE A 96 -2.72 -3.63 3.80
C ILE A 96 -3.08 -4.40 5.07
N ASN A 97 -3.81 -3.76 5.97
CA ASN A 97 -4.31 -4.38 7.21
C ASN A 97 -5.73 -4.93 7.02
N PRO A 98 -5.93 -6.26 7.02
CA PRO A 98 -7.25 -6.86 6.82
C PRO A 98 -8.20 -6.66 8.01
N ARG A 99 -7.69 -6.27 9.19
CA ARG A 99 -8.49 -6.04 10.40
C ARG A 99 -9.06 -4.63 10.49
N HIS A 100 -8.63 -3.73 9.62
CA HIS A 100 -9.04 -2.33 9.67
C HIS A 100 -10.41 -2.15 9.00
N PRO A 101 -11.36 -1.41 9.62
CA PRO A 101 -12.71 -1.24 9.08
C PRO A 101 -12.71 -0.58 7.69
N ILE A 102 -11.83 0.41 7.47
CA ILE A 102 -11.67 1.06 6.16
C ILE A 102 -11.31 0.04 5.07
N VAL A 103 -10.39 -0.88 5.34
CA VAL A 103 -9.97 -1.90 4.36
C VAL A 103 -11.10 -2.87 4.04
N THR A 104 -11.93 -3.18 5.04
CA THR A 104 -13.13 -4.01 4.83
C THR A 104 -14.18 -3.29 3.99
N LYS A 105 -14.43 -2.00 4.24
CA LYS A 105 -15.32 -1.17 3.41
C LYS A 105 -14.80 -1.00 1.99
N LEU A 106 -13.48 -0.84 1.81
CA LEU A 106 -12.86 -0.79 0.48
C LEU A 106 -13.04 -2.08 -0.31
N LEU A 107 -13.10 -3.23 0.37
CA LEU A 107 -13.43 -4.48 -0.28
C LEU A 107 -14.90 -4.52 -0.74
N GLU A 108 -15.82 -4.00 0.07
CA GLU A 108 -17.25 -3.92 -0.27
C GLU A 108 -17.53 -2.96 -1.43
N GLY A 109 -16.77 -1.86 -1.51
CA GLY A 109 -16.86 -0.88 -2.61
C GLY A 109 -15.98 -1.20 -3.82
N CYS A 110 -15.30 -2.35 -3.86
CA CYS A 110 -14.48 -2.72 -5.00
C CYS A 110 -15.38 -3.15 -6.18
N PRO A 111 -15.26 -2.56 -7.37
CA PRO A 111 -16.08 -2.95 -8.51
C PRO A 111 -15.85 -4.43 -8.88
N PRO A 112 -16.90 -5.16 -9.28
CA PRO A 112 -16.75 -6.52 -9.83
C PRO A 112 -15.88 -6.50 -11.09
N GLU A 113 -15.19 -7.60 -11.40
CA GLU A 113 -14.07 -7.64 -12.37
C GLU A 113 -14.41 -7.31 -13.84
N GLU A 114 -15.61 -6.86 -14.18
CA GLU A 114 -15.98 -6.48 -15.55
C GLU A 114 -16.76 -5.16 -15.55
N GLU A 115 -16.05 -4.05 -15.76
CA GLU A 115 -16.41 -3.04 -16.76
C GLU A 115 -15.22 -2.08 -16.98
N GLU A 116 -14.95 -1.84 -18.27
CA GLU A 116 -13.99 -0.88 -18.77
C GLU A 116 -14.50 0.56 -18.62
N GLU A 117 -13.58 1.49 -18.83
CA GLU A 117 -13.76 2.93 -19.03
C GLU A 117 -14.05 3.79 -17.79
N GLY A 118 -13.06 4.62 -17.45
CA GLY A 118 -13.34 6.00 -17.05
C GLY A 118 -13.90 6.23 -15.65
N ALA A 119 -13.59 5.41 -14.65
CA ALA A 119 -13.91 5.78 -13.26
C ALA A 119 -12.96 6.89 -12.79
N ASP A 120 -13.44 8.13 -12.89
CA ASP A 120 -12.83 9.35 -12.37
C ASP A 120 -12.34 9.17 -10.92
N PRO A 121 -11.22 9.82 -10.55
CA PRO A 121 -10.66 9.70 -9.21
C PRO A 121 -11.71 10.09 -8.16
N PHE A 122 -11.88 9.19 -7.19
CA PHE A 122 -12.70 9.37 -5.99
C PHE A 122 -12.60 10.80 -5.44
N VAL A 123 -13.63 11.61 -5.69
CA VAL A 123 -13.75 12.97 -5.18
C VAL A 123 -14.14 12.85 -3.71
N VAL A 124 -13.21 13.18 -2.81
CA VAL A 124 -13.54 13.41 -1.41
C VAL A 124 -14.40 14.67 -1.38
N SER A 125 -15.71 14.49 -1.16
CA SER A 125 -16.61 15.60 -0.89
C SER A 125 -16.10 16.33 0.35
N THR A 126 -15.46 17.47 0.15
CA THR A 126 -15.25 18.44 1.21
C THR A 126 -16.62 19.01 1.54
N GLU A 127 -17.29 18.48 2.56
CA GLU A 127 -18.34 19.23 3.24
C GLU A 127 -17.68 20.43 3.91
N SER A 128 -17.60 21.53 3.17
CA SER A 128 -17.42 22.87 3.69
C SER A 128 -18.67 23.23 4.49
N ASN A 129 -18.62 22.98 5.80
CA ASN A 129 -19.58 23.56 6.73
C ASN A 129 -19.14 25.01 7.02
N GLU A 130 -19.49 25.94 6.13
CA GLU A 130 -19.57 27.35 6.46
C GLU A 130 -20.84 27.55 7.31
N ALA A 131 -20.66 27.59 8.62
CA ALA A 131 -21.67 28.08 9.54
C ALA A 131 -21.45 29.59 9.72
N THR A 132 -22.52 30.32 9.43
CA THR A 132 -22.76 31.76 9.59
C THR A 132 -22.62 32.21 11.04
#